data_AF-A0A8H7KYB3-F1
#
_entry.id   AF-A0A8H7KYB3-F1
#
_cell.length_a   1.000
_cell.length_b   1.000
_cell.length_c   1.000
_cell.angle_alpha   90.00
_cell.angle_beta   90.00
_cell.angle_gamma   90.00
#
_symmetry.space_group_name_H-M   'P 1'
#
loop_
_entity.id
_entity.type
_entity.pdbx_description
1 polymer ?
#
loop_
_entity_poly.entity_id
_entity_poly.type
_entity_poly.pdbx_seq_one_letter_code
_entity_poly.pdbx_strand_id
1 'polypeptide(L)'
;MVLTIEPYVFNAPHTLDGNPTLKMAAKRYTDADRGSTDGITLLLAHGAGSPLLKAIQDKEQWEPTLDKMFEAQHRKVGAMRIREAWAFDWQNHGDSALINRDALHTRPRPICKRSLIYVSGRSRL
;
A
#
# COMPACT_ATOMS: atom_id res chain seq x y z
N MET A 1 -5.20 -20.95 6.88
CA MET A 1 -5.68 -19.66 6.37
C MET A 1 -4.88 -19.34 5.12
N VAL A 2 -5.55 -19.00 4.02
CA VAL A 2 -4.88 -18.60 2.78
C VAL A 2 -5.22 -17.13 2.55
N LEU A 3 -4.23 -16.25 2.61
CA LEU A 3 -4.41 -14.86 2.19
C LEU A 3 -4.45 -14.80 0.67
N THR A 4 -5.49 -14.17 0.13
CA THR A 4 -5.53 -13.79 -1.27
C THR A 4 -4.76 -12.48 -1.43
N ILE A 5 -3.73 -12.50 -2.28
CA ILE A 5 -2.88 -11.36 -2.58
C ILE A 5 -3.09 -10.95 -4.03
N GLU A 6 -3.58 -9.74 -4.25
CA GLU A 6 -3.86 -9.22 -5.59
C GLU A 6 -3.02 -7.97 -5.88
N PRO A 7 -2.26 -7.94 -6.99
CA PRO A 7 -1.49 -6.77 -7.38
C PRO A 7 -2.35 -5.73 -8.09
N TYR A 8 -2.11 -4.45 -7.80
CA TYR A 8 -2.77 -3.31 -8.42
C TYR A 8 -1.78 -2.21 -8.80
N VAL A 9 -2.15 -1.40 -9.79
CA VAL A 9 -1.40 -0.20 -10.17
C VAL A 9 -2.36 0.98 -10.25
N PHE A 10 -2.04 2.03 -9.50
CA PHE A 10 -2.80 3.27 -9.42
C PHE A 10 -2.05 4.41 -10.09
N ASN A 11 -2.79 5.36 -10.65
CA ASN A 11 -2.22 6.66 -10.97
C ASN A 11 -2.03 7.44 -9.66
N ALA A 12 -0.82 7.91 -9.41
CA ALA A 12 -0.57 8.83 -8.31
C ALA A 12 -1.30 10.16 -8.58
N PRO A 13 -1.65 10.94 -7.54
CA PRO A 13 -2.20 12.27 -7.71
C PRO A 13 -1.32 13.13 -8.63
N HIS A 14 -1.96 13.91 -9.50
CA HIS A 14 -1.25 14.84 -10.38
C HIS A 14 -0.40 15.81 -9.55
N THR A 15 0.87 15.97 -9.95
CA THR A 15 1.73 17.01 -9.40
C THR A 15 1.50 18.31 -10.17
N LEU A 16 1.42 19.43 -9.47
CA LEU A 16 1.21 20.77 -10.07
C LEU A 16 2.43 21.29 -10.86
N ASP A 17 3.48 20.49 -10.97
CA ASP A 17 4.77 20.85 -11.56
C ASP A 17 4.87 20.51 -13.06
N GLY A 18 3.77 20.09 -13.70
CA GLY A 18 3.70 19.79 -15.13
C GLY A 18 4.41 18.49 -15.54
N ASN A 19 4.97 17.74 -14.59
CA ASN A 19 5.65 16.49 -14.87
C ASN A 19 4.66 15.34 -15.16
N PRO A 20 5.09 14.28 -15.86
CA PRO A 20 4.25 13.10 -16.10
C PRO A 20 3.69 12.53 -14.80
N THR A 21 2.45 12.06 -14.87
CA THR A 21 1.79 11.40 -13.73
C THR A 21 2.49 10.08 -13.46
N LEU A 22 2.88 9.87 -12.22
CA LEU A 22 3.58 8.66 -11.80
C LEU A 22 2.58 7.60 -11.36
N LYS A 23 3.03 6.36 -11.29
CA LYS A 23 2.22 5.23 -10.87
C LYS A 23 2.63 4.72 -9.49
N MET A 24 1.69 4.10 -8.81
CA MET A 24 1.91 3.41 -7.54
C MET A 24 1.41 1.97 -7.65
N ALA A 25 2.32 1.01 -7.51
CA ALA A 25 2.01 -0.38 -7.30
C ALA A 25 1.51 -0.60 -5.87
N ALA A 26 0.56 -1.51 -5.71
CA ALA A 26 0.05 -1.93 -4.43
C ALA A 26 -0.27 -3.42 -4.44
N LYS A 27 -0.31 -4.02 -3.26
CA LYS A 27 -0.89 -5.34 -3.02
C LYS A 27 -2.12 -5.19 -2.13
N ARG A 28 -3.22 -5.80 -2.54
CA ARG A 28 -4.41 -5.98 -1.72
C ARG A 28 -4.36 -7.36 -1.08
N TYR A 29 -4.59 -7.41 0.22
CA TYR A 29 -4.63 -8.62 1.03
C TYR A 29 -6.04 -8.81 1.55
N THR A 30 -6.63 -9.97 1.28
CA THR A 30 -7.95 -10.35 1.76
C THR A 30 -7.94 -11.78 2.30
N ASP A 31 -8.87 -12.06 3.21
CA ASP A 31 -9.13 -13.40 3.68
C ASP A 31 -10.02 -14.14 2.67
N ALA A 32 -9.46 -15.17 2.02
CA ALA A 32 -10.13 -15.91 0.95
C ALA A 32 -11.48 -16.51 1.38
N ASP A 33 -11.58 -16.89 2.65
CA ASP A 33 -12.74 -17.61 3.19
C ASP A 33 -13.85 -16.67 3.68
N ARG A 34 -13.59 -15.36 3.75
CA ARG A 34 -14.49 -14.38 4.38
C ARG A 34 -14.52 -13.08 3.60
N GLY A 35 -15.24 -13.09 2.47
CA GLY A 35 -15.69 -11.89 1.74
C GLY A 35 -16.70 -11.04 2.54
N SER A 36 -16.35 -10.69 3.79
CA SER A 36 -17.16 -9.85 4.67
C SER A 36 -17.26 -8.45 4.05
N THR A 37 -18.48 -7.95 3.86
CA THR A 37 -18.70 -6.54 3.46
C THR A 37 -18.32 -5.57 4.57
N ASP A 38 -18.37 -6.05 5.82
CA ASP A 38 -18.17 -5.25 7.03
C ASP A 38 -16.78 -5.47 7.62
N GLY A 39 -16.16 -4.39 8.07
CA GLY A 39 -14.83 -4.39 8.67
C GLY A 39 -14.02 -3.14 8.34
N ILE A 40 -12.81 -3.08 8.87
CA ILE A 40 -11.86 -2.00 8.62
C ILE A 40 -10.99 -2.31 7.40
N THR A 41 -10.62 -1.25 6.67
CA THR A 41 -9.60 -1.32 5.63
C THR A 41 -8.31 -0.74 6.17
N LEU A 42 -7.24 -1.52 6.12
CA LEU A 42 -5.91 -1.05 6.52
C LEU A 42 -5.18 -0.50 5.29
N LEU A 43 -4.64 0.72 5.41
CA LEU A 43 -3.74 1.30 4.41
C LEU A 43 -2.33 1.32 5.01
N LEU A 44 -1.42 0.58 4.41
CA LEU A 44 -0.06 0.37 4.87
C LEU A 44 0.88 1.14 3.94
N ALA A 45 1.53 2.17 4.49
CA ALA A 45 2.58 2.91 3.83
C ALA A 45 3.92 2.48 4.44
N HIS A 46 4.86 2.07 3.59
CA HIS A 46 6.20 1.74 4.06
C HIS A 46 6.95 2.98 4.56
N GLY A 47 7.92 2.74 5.45
CA GLY A 47 8.80 3.77 5.96
C GLY A 47 9.69 4.39 4.88
N ALA A 48 10.31 5.51 5.24
CA ALA A 48 11.36 6.09 4.45
C ALA A 48 12.65 5.27 4.61
N GLY A 49 12.94 4.36 3.68
CA GLY A 49 14.19 3.58 3.73
C GLY A 49 15.42 4.48 3.88
N SER A 50 16.35 4.09 4.75
CA SER A 50 17.67 4.72 4.83
C SER A 50 18.46 4.38 3.55
N PRO A 51 19.39 5.24 3.10
CA PRO A 51 20.18 4.98 1.89
C PRO A 51 20.95 3.65 1.93
N LEU A 52 21.30 3.18 3.13
CA LEU A 52 22.04 1.93 3.35
C LEU A 52 21.15 0.67 3.39
N LEU A 53 19.82 0.80 3.47
CA LEU A 53 18.89 -0.34 3.57
C LEU A 53 17.77 -0.27 2.52
N LYS A 54 18.06 0.35 1.36
CA LYS A 54 17.07 0.56 0.28
C LYS A 54 16.41 -0.73 -0.22
N ALA A 55 17.05 -1.89 -0.02
CA ALA A 55 16.56 -3.19 -0.48
C ALA A 55 15.54 -3.86 0.47
N ILE A 56 15.29 -3.32 1.68
CA ILE A 56 14.44 -4.00 2.70
C ILE A 56 13.15 -3.22 3.01
N GLN A 57 12.84 -2.14 2.26
CA GLN A 57 11.63 -1.35 2.50
C GLN A 57 10.77 -1.22 1.25
N ASP A 58 10.05 -2.30 0.98
CA ASP A 58 8.98 -2.43 0.00
C ASP A 58 7.67 -2.83 0.71
N LYS A 59 6.57 -2.87 -0.05
CA LYS A 59 5.24 -3.27 0.45
C LYS A 59 5.21 -4.69 1.04
N GLU A 60 6.13 -5.58 0.65
CA GLU A 60 6.24 -6.97 1.10
C GLU A 60 6.64 -7.09 2.59
N GLN A 61 7.26 -6.07 3.18
CA GLN A 61 7.65 -6.09 4.59
C GLN A 61 6.47 -6.34 5.55
N TRP A 62 5.25 -6.03 5.11
CA TRP A 62 4.04 -6.17 5.91
C TRP A 62 3.46 -7.58 5.90
N GLU A 63 3.87 -8.46 4.98
CA GLU A 63 3.28 -9.79 4.79
C GLU A 63 3.32 -10.63 6.09
N PRO A 64 4.43 -10.74 6.84
CA PRO A 64 4.45 -11.51 8.10
C PRO A 64 3.56 -10.92 9.21
N THR A 65 3.35 -9.61 9.19
CA THR A 65 2.48 -8.93 10.17
C THR A 65 1.02 -9.15 9.81
N LEU A 66 0.67 -9.00 8.53
CA LEU A 66 -0.67 -9.23 8.03
C LEU A 66 -1.10 -10.67 8.25
N ASP A 67 -0.26 -11.66 7.97
CA ASP A 67 -0.53 -13.07 8.25
C ASP A 67 -0.99 -13.28 9.70
N LYS A 68 -0.25 -12.73 10.67
CA LYS A 68 -0.59 -12.85 12.09
C LYS A 68 -1.85 -12.08 12.46
N MET A 69 -2.09 -10.90 11.88
CA MET A 69 -3.28 -10.10 12.15
C MET A 69 -4.55 -10.77 11.63
N PHE A 70 -4.52 -11.28 10.40
CA PHE A 70 -5.63 -12.05 9.81
C PHE A 70 -5.85 -13.36 10.58
N GLU A 71 -4.81 -14.05 11.04
CA GLU A 71 -4.97 -15.23 11.88
C GLU A 71 -5.62 -14.89 13.23
N ALA A 72 -5.17 -13.81 13.89
CA ALA A 72 -5.63 -13.43 15.22
C ALA A 72 -7.12 -13.05 15.25
N GLN A 73 -7.66 -12.43 14.19
CA GLN A 73 -9.07 -12.06 14.14
C GLN A 73 -10.02 -13.26 14.06
N HIS A 74 -9.59 -14.41 13.55
CA HIS A 74 -10.40 -15.63 13.55
C HIS A 74 -10.65 -16.19 14.95
N ARG A 75 -9.73 -15.92 15.88
CA ARG A 75 -9.79 -16.43 17.25
C ARG A 75 -10.71 -15.59 18.15
N LYS A 76 -11.23 -14.46 17.68
CA LYS A 76 -12.09 -13.54 18.44
C LYS A 76 -13.49 -13.45 17.83
N VAL A 77 -14.51 -13.73 18.65
CA VAL A 77 -15.93 -13.53 18.28
C VAL A 77 -16.32 -12.08 18.58
N GLY A 78 -16.95 -11.40 17.62
CA GLY A 78 -17.55 -10.06 17.82
C GLY A 78 -16.62 -8.84 17.75
N ALA A 79 -15.34 -8.99 17.38
CA ALA A 79 -14.42 -7.85 17.21
C ALA A 79 -14.54 -7.20 15.82
N MET A 80 -14.20 -5.90 15.71
CA MET A 80 -13.94 -5.24 14.42
C MET A 80 -12.92 -6.07 13.63
N ARG A 81 -13.32 -6.55 12.44
CA ARG A 81 -12.50 -7.39 11.58
C ARG A 81 -11.79 -6.56 10.52
N ILE A 82 -10.60 -6.99 10.14
CA ILE A 82 -9.89 -6.52 8.95
C ILE A 82 -10.62 -7.14 7.76
N ARG A 83 -11.25 -6.27 6.97
CA ARG A 83 -11.88 -6.66 5.69
C ARG A 83 -10.80 -6.88 4.64
N GLU A 84 -9.92 -5.90 4.51
CA GLU A 84 -8.84 -5.90 3.54
C GLU A 84 -7.70 -5.03 4.06
N ALA A 85 -6.50 -5.33 3.59
CA ALA A 85 -5.34 -4.48 3.78
C ALA A 85 -4.72 -4.15 2.43
N TRP A 86 -4.18 -2.95 2.31
CA TRP A 86 -3.52 -2.47 1.11
C TRP A 86 -2.13 -2.00 1.47
N ALA A 87 -1.10 -2.59 0.87
CA ALA A 87 0.28 -2.12 1.01
C ALA A 87 0.74 -1.48 -0.30
N PHE A 88 1.22 -0.23 -0.20
CA PHE A 88 1.61 0.57 -1.37
C PHE A 88 3.13 0.74 -1.44
N ASP A 89 3.66 0.65 -2.66
CA ASP A 89 5.00 1.15 -2.99
C ASP A 89 4.90 2.61 -3.44
N TRP A 90 5.68 3.49 -2.80
CA TRP A 90 5.81 4.87 -3.30
C TRP A 90 6.43 4.90 -4.70
N GLN A 91 6.22 6.00 -5.43
CA GLN A 91 6.51 6.12 -6.87
C GLN A 91 7.96 5.77 -7.26
N ASN A 92 8.90 5.90 -6.33
CA ASN A 92 10.33 5.61 -6.50
C ASN A 92 10.83 4.40 -5.67
N HIS A 93 9.93 3.56 -5.17
CA HIS A 93 10.22 2.35 -4.39
C HIS A 93 9.60 1.09 -5.03
N GLY A 94 10.13 -0.09 -4.66
CA GLY A 94 9.60 -1.39 -5.07
C GLY A 94 9.25 -1.49 -6.56
N ASP A 95 8.06 -2.03 -6.83
CA ASP A 95 7.56 -2.22 -8.20
C ASP A 95 7.20 -0.88 -8.87
N SER A 96 6.75 0.10 -8.09
CA SER A 96 6.48 1.46 -8.59
C SER A 96 7.73 2.10 -9.22
N ALA A 97 8.91 1.88 -8.64
CA ALA A 97 10.17 2.40 -9.18
C ALA A 97 10.48 1.83 -10.57
N LEU A 98 10.17 0.54 -10.77
CA LEU A 98 10.36 -0.14 -12.05
C LEU A 98 9.36 0.38 -13.08
N ILE A 99 8.08 0.50 -12.70
CA ILE A 99 7.01 1.03 -13.56
C ILE A 99 7.32 2.48 -13.99
N ASN A 100 7.87 3.28 -13.09
CA ASN A 100 8.14 4.69 -13.33
C ASN A 100 9.56 4.98 -13.83
N ARG A 101 10.40 3.97 -14.06
CA ARG A 101 11.84 4.13 -14.31
C ARG A 101 12.15 5.28 -15.26
N ASP A 102 11.54 5.27 -16.44
CA ASP A 102 11.82 6.27 -17.47
C ASP A 102 11.30 7.66 -17.08
N ALA A 103 10.12 7.74 -16.45
CA ALA A 103 9.54 8.99 -15.94
C ALA A 103 10.29 9.57 -14.72
N LEU A 104 11.04 8.74 -13.99
CA LEU A 104 11.91 9.16 -12.89
C LEU A 104 13.24 9.70 -13.42
N HIS A 105 13.79 9.11 -14.49
CA HIS A 105 15.05 9.56 -15.10
C HIS A 105 14.93 10.91 -15.81
N THR A 106 13.76 11.24 -16.36
CA THR A 106 13.52 12.52 -17.04
C THR A 106 13.16 13.66 -16.11
N ARG A 107 12.97 13.39 -14.80
CA ARG A 107 12.57 14.40 -13.83
C ARG A 107 13.76 15.25 -13.36
N PRO A 108 13.62 16.59 -13.36
CA PRO A 108 14.68 17.48 -12.93
C PRO A 108 14.88 17.51 -11.41
N ARG A 109 13.90 17.03 -10.63
CA ARG A 109 13.96 16.98 -9.16
C ARG A 109 13.62 15.59 -8.65
N PRO A 110 14.36 15.09 -7.64
CA PRO A 110 13.99 13.85 -6.96
C PRO A 110 12.66 14.03 -6.22
N ILE A 111 11.86 12.96 -6.19
CA ILE A 111 10.61 12.94 -5.44
C ILE A 111 10.97 12.69 -3.98
N CYS A 112 10.79 13.73 -3.14
CA CYS A 112 11.01 13.66 -1.71
C CYS A 112 9.72 13.24 -0.97
N LYS A 113 9.89 12.42 0.07
CA LYS A 113 8.83 11.79 0.87
C LYS A 113 8.08 12.85 1.67
N ARG A 114 6.96 13.37 1.16
CA ARG A 114 5.99 14.13 1.97
C ARG A 114 4.67 13.37 1.98
N SER A 115 4.50 12.55 3.01
CA SER A 115 3.35 11.67 3.19
C SER A 115 2.11 12.50 3.52
N LEU A 116 1.20 12.66 2.57
CA LEU A 116 -0.19 13.02 2.82
C LEU A 116 -1.04 11.84 2.39
N ILE A 117 -1.37 10.96 3.35
CA ILE A 117 -2.38 9.93 3.15
C ILE A 117 -3.73 10.62 3.36
N TYR A 118 -4.43 10.94 2.27
CA TYR A 118 -5.80 11.43 2.33
C TYR A 118 -6.74 10.23 2.46
N VAL A 119 -7.21 9.95 3.69
CA VAL A 119 -8.27 8.96 3.91
C VAL A 119 -9.62 9.66 3.79
N SER A 120 -10.28 9.51 2.65
CA SER A 120 -11.68 9.93 2.49
C SER A 120 -12.60 8.86 3.08
N GLY A 121 -12.96 9.01 4.36
CA GLY A 121 -14.02 8.22 4.98
C GLY A 121 -15.33 8.98 4.95
N ARG A 122 -16.32 8.54 4.16
CA ARG A 122 -17.71 8.93 4.40
C ARG A 122 -18.25 8.12 5.56
N SER A 123 -18.17 8.67 6.77
CA SER A 123 -19.04 8.23 7.86
C SER A 123 -20.46 8.69 7.54
N ARG A 124 -21.34 7.75 7.15
CA ARG A 124 -22.77 8.01 7.28
C ARG A 124 -23.12 7.67 8.73
N LEU A 125 -23.46 8.69 9.50
CA LEU A 125 -24.26 8.57 10.72
C LEU A 125 -25.70 8.20 10.33
#